data_AF-A0AAX2GVA7-F1
#
_entry.id   AF-A0AAX2GVA7-F1
#
_cell.length_a   1.000
_cell.length_b   1.000
_cell.length_c   1.000
_cell.angle_alpha   90.00
_cell.angle_beta   90.00
_cell.angle_gamma   90.00
#
_symmetry.space_group_name_H-M   'P 1'
#
loop_
_entity.id
_entity.type
_entity.pdbx_description
1 polymer ?
#
loop_
_entity_poly.entity_id
_entity_poly.type
_entity_poly.pdbx_seq_one_letter_code
_entity_poly.pdbx_strand_id
1 'polypeptide(L)'
;MPLKTLYYVRTKTKLYELYESQYSRQAIRNYINDIIKDYRPNVNHKCRNVSTQEFLTFVELYGLPDGYRLSDTLQNELNNRKLKI
;
A
#
# COMPACT_ATOMS: atom_id res chain seq x y z
N MET A 1 -12.24 16.90 -10.76
CA MET A 1 -11.98 15.54 -11.30
C MET A 1 -12.57 14.55 -10.32
N PRO A 2 -13.41 13.58 -10.74
CA PRO A 2 -13.91 12.56 -9.83
C PRO A 2 -12.75 11.70 -9.31
N LEU A 3 -12.72 11.45 -8.00
CA LEU A 3 -11.72 10.58 -7.37
C LEU A 3 -11.88 9.16 -7.90
N LYS A 4 -10.76 8.51 -8.25
CA LYS A 4 -10.75 7.11 -8.65
C LYS A 4 -10.83 6.21 -7.42
N THR A 5 -11.58 5.12 -7.51
CA THR A 5 -11.63 4.13 -6.44
C THR A 5 -10.36 3.28 -6.45
N LEU A 6 -9.67 3.25 -5.31
CA LEU A 6 -8.50 2.44 -5.06
C LEU A 6 -8.95 1.06 -4.56
N TYR A 7 -8.51 0.02 -5.26
CA TYR A 7 -8.74 -1.37 -4.91
C TYR A 7 -7.44 -2.04 -4.40
N TYR A 8 -7.52 -3.32 -4.07
CA TYR A 8 -6.38 -4.11 -3.60
C TYR A 8 -5.17 -4.03 -4.54
N VAL A 9 -4.04 -3.59 -4.00
CA VAL A 9 -2.76 -3.57 -4.71
C VAL A 9 -1.96 -4.80 -4.29
N ARG A 10 -1.82 -5.77 -5.22
CA ARG A 10 -1.13 -7.05 -4.95
C ARG A 10 0.33 -7.08 -5.41
N THR A 11 0.80 -6.05 -6.11
CA THR A 11 2.16 -6.03 -6.67
C THR A 11 2.81 -4.67 -6.49
N LYS A 12 4.14 -4.68 -6.33
CA LYS A 12 4.95 -3.45 -6.23
C LYS A 12 4.85 -2.59 -7.49
N THR A 13 4.76 -3.21 -8.67
CA THR A 13 4.59 -2.49 -9.94
C THR A 13 3.35 -1.62 -9.91
N LYS A 14 2.22 -2.18 -9.44
CA LYS A 14 0.98 -1.43 -9.38
C LYS A 14 1.03 -0.30 -8.34
N LEU A 15 1.76 -0.53 -7.25
CA LEU A 15 2.02 0.48 -6.24
C LEU A 15 2.88 1.63 -6.81
N TYR A 16 3.87 1.33 -7.65
CA TYR A 16 4.64 2.37 -8.34
C TYR A 16 3.76 3.21 -9.26
N GLU A 17 2.94 2.59 -10.11
CA GLU A 17 2.04 3.32 -11.03
C GLU A 17 1.08 4.26 -10.30
N LEU A 18 0.63 3.89 -9.09
CA LEU A 18 -0.33 4.68 -8.33
C LEU A 18 0.30 5.90 -7.64
N TYR A 19 1.54 5.77 -7.21
CA TYR A 19 2.23 6.78 -6.40
C TYR A 19 3.31 7.54 -7.18
N GLU A 20 3.45 7.29 -8.50
CA GLU A 20 4.48 7.89 -9.35
C GLU A 20 4.42 9.42 -9.37
N SER A 21 3.25 10.02 -9.18
CA SER A 21 3.09 11.48 -9.08
C SER A 21 3.59 12.07 -7.75
N GLN A 22 3.59 11.28 -6.68
CA GLN A 22 3.90 11.73 -5.32
C GLN A 22 5.34 11.41 -4.91
N TYR A 23 5.83 10.24 -5.32
CA TYR A 23 7.10 9.70 -4.86
C TYR A 23 7.90 9.10 -6.01
N SER A 24 9.23 9.18 -5.90
CA SER A 24 10.10 8.48 -6.84
C SER A 24 9.95 6.96 -6.69
N ARG A 25 10.13 6.23 -7.80
CA ARG A 25 10.09 4.75 -7.78
C ARG A 25 11.05 4.16 -6.75
N GLN A 26 12.21 4.79 -6.53
CA GLN A 26 13.18 4.34 -5.53
C GLN A 26 12.66 4.52 -4.10
N ALA A 27 12.02 5.65 -3.79
CA ALA A 27 11.42 5.91 -2.48
C ALA A 27 10.32 4.89 -2.19
N ILE A 28 9.37 4.72 -3.11
CA ILE A 28 8.27 3.75 -2.98
C ILE A 28 8.82 2.33 -2.76
N ARG A 29 9.89 1.97 -3.49
CA ARG A 29 10.55 0.67 -3.36
C ARG A 29 11.12 0.46 -1.97
N ASN A 30 11.80 1.46 -1.42
CA ASN A 30 12.39 1.37 -0.08
C ASN A 30 11.27 1.22 0.97
N TYR A 31 10.28 2.12 0.94
CA TYR A 31 9.15 2.11 1.86
C TYR A 31 8.41 0.78 1.92
N ILE A 32 8.04 0.21 0.75
CA ILE A 32 7.31 -1.06 0.73
C ILE A 32 8.19 -2.24 1.12
N ASN A 33 9.50 -2.18 0.85
CA ASN A 33 10.44 -3.23 1.27
C ASN A 33 10.61 -3.25 2.79
N ASP A 34 10.69 -2.08 3.42
CA ASP A 34 10.80 -1.97 4.87
C ASP A 34 9.55 -2.56 5.54
N ILE A 35 8.36 -2.20 5.05
CA ILE A 35 7.10 -2.78 5.54
C ILE A 35 7.06 -4.30 5.33
N ILE A 36 7.44 -4.80 4.15
CA ILE A 36 7.48 -6.25 3.90
C ILE A 36 8.44 -6.94 4.86
N LYS A 37 9.59 -6.33 5.17
CA LYS A 37 10.58 -6.88 6.10
C LYS A 37 10.02 -6.97 7.52
N ASP A 38 9.24 -5.99 7.94
CA ASP A 38 8.59 -5.97 9.26
C ASP A 38 7.50 -7.05 9.39
N TYR A 39 6.66 -7.22 8.36
CA TYR A 39 5.61 -8.24 8.37
C TYR A 39 6.13 -9.65 8.07
N ARG A 40 7.15 -9.78 7.23
CA ARG A 40 7.64 -11.04 6.67
C ARG A 40 9.18 -11.03 6.60
N PRO A 41 9.88 -11.18 7.75
CA PRO A 41 11.34 -11.08 7.80
C PRO A 41 12.07 -12.15 6.96
N ASN A 42 11.43 -13.30 6.73
CA ASN A 42 12.02 -14.41 5.96
C ASN A 42 11.77 -14.32 4.44
N VAL A 43 11.07 -13.28 3.96
CA VAL A 43 10.77 -13.11 2.53
C VAL A 43 11.96 -12.49 1.80
N ASN A 44 12.25 -13.02 0.61
CA ASN A 44 13.29 -12.48 -0.25
C ASN A 44 13.02 -11.00 -0.61
N HIS A 45 14.04 -10.16 -0.52
CA HIS A 45 14.02 -8.74 -0.92
C HIS A 45 13.55 -8.51 -2.39
N LYS A 46 13.65 -9.54 -3.24
CA LYS A 46 13.13 -9.54 -4.62
C LYS A 46 11.63 -9.86 -4.71
N CYS A 47 10.93 -10.02 -3.59
CA CYS A 47 9.49 -10.26 -3.59
C CYS A 47 8.77 -9.15 -4.36
N ARG A 48 7.94 -9.54 -5.32
CA ARG A 48 7.14 -8.61 -6.14
C ARG A 48 5.74 -8.42 -5.57
N ASN A 49 5.31 -9.33 -4.72
CA ASN A 49 3.96 -9.39 -4.18
C ASN A 49 3.85 -8.51 -2.95
N VAL A 50 2.75 -7.79 -2.86
CA VAL A 50 2.36 -6.98 -1.71
C VAL A 50 1.07 -7.60 -1.19
N SER A 51 1.06 -7.95 0.08
CA SER A 51 -0.15 -8.39 0.76
C SER A 51 -1.03 -7.18 1.06
N THR A 52 -2.33 -7.40 1.20
CA THR A 52 -3.26 -6.34 1.59
C THR A 52 -2.83 -5.65 2.88
N GLN A 53 -2.31 -6.42 3.83
CA GLN A 53 -1.83 -5.91 5.11
C GLN A 53 -0.68 -4.92 4.96
N GLU A 54 0.33 -5.26 4.16
CA GLU A 54 1.47 -4.38 3.89
C GLU A 54 1.04 -3.14 3.10
N PHE A 55 0.12 -3.31 2.15
CA PHE A 55 -0.43 -2.19 1.39
C PHE A 55 -1.21 -1.22 2.27
N LEU A 56 -2.10 -1.72 3.14
CA LEU A 56 -2.84 -0.87 4.07
C LEU A 56 -1.90 -0.13 5.03
N THR A 57 -0.85 -0.80 5.51
CA THR A 57 0.17 -0.14 6.35
C THR A 57 0.93 0.94 5.57
N PHE A 58 1.24 0.69 4.28
CA PHE A 58 1.84 1.70 3.42
C PHE A 58 0.93 2.93 3.29
N VAL A 59 -0.36 2.73 3.04
CA VAL A 59 -1.35 3.81 2.93
C VAL A 59 -1.48 4.58 4.26
N GLU A 60 -1.44 3.89 5.39
CA GLU A 60 -1.53 4.51 6.72
C GLU A 60 -0.30 5.37 7.06
N LEU A 61 0.90 4.94 6.63
CA LEU A 61 2.15 5.66 6.88
C LEU A 61 2.43 6.79 5.89
N TYR A 62 2.14 6.59 4.60
CA TYR A 62 2.54 7.50 3.51
C TYR A 62 1.37 8.24 2.85
N GLY A 63 0.14 7.94 3.27
CA GLY A 63 -1.08 8.54 2.73
C GLY A 63 -1.64 7.80 1.51
N LEU A 64 -2.72 8.35 0.98
CA LEU A 64 -3.39 7.85 -0.23
C LEU A 64 -2.74 8.42 -1.49
N PRO A 65 -2.80 7.68 -2.62
CA PRO A 65 -2.33 8.22 -3.89
C PRO A 65 -3.23 9.37 -4.35
N ASP A 66 -2.64 10.36 -5.03
CA ASP A 66 -3.33 11.58 -5.43
C ASP A 66 -4.52 11.28 -6.35
N GLY A 67 -5.68 11.86 -6.02
CA GLY A 67 -6.88 11.67 -6.81
C GLY A 67 -7.55 10.31 -6.61
N TYR A 68 -7.14 9.53 -5.59
CA TYR A 68 -7.75 8.26 -5.23
C TYR A 68 -8.47 8.32 -3.88
N ARG A 69 -9.52 7.51 -3.75
CA ARG A 69 -10.20 7.20 -2.48
C ARG A 69 -10.22 5.69 -2.27
N LEU A 70 -10.10 5.22 -1.04
CA LEU A 70 -10.26 3.80 -0.72
C LEU A 70 -11.65 3.29 -1.15
N SER A 71 -11.70 2.08 -1.69
CA SER A 71 -12.96 1.34 -1.83
C SER A 71 -13.58 1.08 -0.46
N ASP A 72 -14.90 0.93 -0.42
CA ASP A 72 -15.62 0.62 0.83
C ASP A 72 -15.08 -0.65 1.49
N THR A 73 -14.65 -1.63 0.69
CA THR A 73 -14.02 -2.87 1.19
C THR A 73 -12.70 -2.60 1.92
N LEU A 74 -11.80 -1.81 1.34
CA LEU A 74 -10.53 -1.46 1.98
C LEU A 74 -10.74 -0.55 3.18
N GLN A 75 -11.72 0.35 3.11
CA GLN A 75 -12.08 1.22 4.23
C GLN A 75 -12.61 0.41 5.42
N ASN A 76 -13.44 -0.60 5.16
CA ASN A 76 -13.90 -1.54 6.18
C ASN A 76 -12.75 -2.37 6.77
N GLU A 77 -11.82 -2.86 5.96
CA GLU A 77 -10.64 -3.58 6.47
C GLU A 77 -9.74 -2.70 7.35
N LEU A 78 -9.55 -1.44 6.96
CA LEU A 78 -8.75 -0.48 7.71
C LEU A 78 -9.42 -0.14 9.05
N ASN A 79 -10.75 0.05 9.06
CA ASN A 79 -11.53 0.25 10.28
C ASN A 79 -11.51 -0.99 11.20
N ASN A 80 -11.67 -2.19 10.64
CA ASN A 80 -11.60 -3.45 11.39
C ASN A 80 -10.22 -3.68 12.01
N ARG A 81 -9.15 -3.22 11.37
CA ARG A 81 -7.79 -3.22 11.97
C ARG A 81 -7.69 -2.32 13.19
N LYS A 82 -8.27 -1.10 13.13
CA LYS A 82 -8.26 -0.15 14.25
C LYS A 82 -9.10 -0.58 15.45
N LEU A 83 -10.06 -1.48 15.23
CA LEU A 83 -10.90 -2.07 16.28
C LEU A 83 -10.22 -3.22 17.04
N LYS A 84 -9.03 -3.67 16.63
CA LYS A 84 -8.21 -4.61 17.42
C LYS A 84 -7.34 -3.85 18.42
N ILE A 85 -7.97 -3.27 19.44
CA ILE A 85 -7.33 -2.75 20.66
C ILE A 85 -8.14 -3.27 21.84
#